data_AF-A0AAE1VS01-F1
#
_entry.id   AF-A0AAE1VS01-F1
#
_cell.length_a   1.000
_cell.length_b   1.000
_cell.length_c   1.000
_cell.angle_alpha   90.00
_cell.angle_beta   90.00
_cell.angle_gamma   90.00
#
_symmetry.space_group_name_H-M   'P 1'
#
loop_
_entity.id
_entity.type
_entity.pdbx_description
1 polymer ?
#
loop_
_entity_poly.entity_id
_entity_poly.type
_entity_poly.pdbx_seq_one_letter_code
_entity_poly.pdbx_strand_id
1 'polypeptide(L)'
;MKKPRGDPMGFGWSRVIHDRFGIVEGLMTTVHSITTTQKTVDGPSAKDWRGGRAASFNIIPSSTGAAKAVGKKEATYDEIKAAIKEEYEGKLKGILGYTEDVVVSTDFVGDNR
;
A
#
# COMPACT_ATOMS: atom_id res chain seq x y z
N MET A 1 23.12 9.39 18.48
CA MET A 1 21.94 8.61 18.93
C MET A 1 21.42 7.82 17.73
N LYS A 2 21.76 6.53 17.61
CA LYS A 2 21.36 5.70 16.46
C LYS A 2 19.87 5.40 16.57
N LYS A 3 19.07 5.82 15.58
CA LYS A 3 17.66 5.41 15.44
C LYS A 3 17.63 3.87 15.54
N PRO A 4 16.82 3.26 16.43
CA PRO A 4 16.76 1.82 16.53
C PRO A 4 16.45 1.24 15.16
N ARG A 5 17.17 0.17 14.78
CA ARG A 5 16.88 -0.62 13.57
C ARG A 5 15.37 -0.85 13.57
N GLY A 6 14.68 -0.33 12.56
CA GLY A 6 13.22 -0.25 12.52
C GLY A 6 12.59 -1.59 12.81
N ASP A 7 11.50 -1.56 13.57
CA ASP A 7 10.67 -2.73 13.83
C ASP A 7 10.40 -3.48 12.50
N PRO A 8 10.49 -4.82 12.49
CA PRO A 8 10.27 -5.62 11.28
C PRO A 8 8.81 -5.62 10.79
N MET A 9 7.91 -4.86 11.44
CA MET A 9 6.47 -4.88 11.20
C MET A 9 5.96 -3.56 10.61
N GLY A 10 5.65 -3.59 9.31
CA GLY A 10 4.69 -2.71 8.60
C GLY A 10 4.92 -1.20 8.63
N PHE A 11 4.79 -0.52 7.48
CA PHE A 11 4.72 0.95 7.39
C PHE A 11 3.26 1.39 7.15
N GLY A 12 2.85 2.53 7.70
CA GLY A 12 1.53 3.13 7.48
C GLY A 12 0.36 2.34 8.13
N TRP A 13 -0.74 2.17 7.37
CA TRP A 13 -2.00 1.56 7.85
C TRP A 13 -1.83 0.17 8.46
N SER A 14 -0.91 -0.64 7.91
CA SER A 14 -0.65 -2.00 8.40
C SER A 14 -0.17 -2.03 9.85
N ARG A 15 0.58 -1.01 10.27
CA ARG A 15 1.03 -0.87 11.66
C ARG A 15 -0.11 -0.53 12.59
N VAL A 16 -1.00 0.37 12.19
CA VAL A 16 -2.19 0.76 12.96
C VAL A 16 -3.07 -0.45 13.24
N ILE A 17 -3.36 -1.23 12.19
CA ILE A 17 -4.20 -2.42 12.32
C ILE A 17 -3.48 -3.51 13.12
N HIS A 18 -2.18 -3.71 12.92
CA HIS A 18 -1.44 -4.71 13.66
C HIS A 18 -1.39 -4.40 15.17
N ASP A 19 -1.06 -3.15 15.54
CA ASP A 19 -0.93 -2.76 16.94
C ASP A 19 -2.26 -2.84 17.70
N ARG A 20 -3.39 -2.59 17.03
CA ARG A 20 -4.73 -2.61 17.65
C ARG A 20 -5.41 -3.98 17.60
N PHE A 21 -5.27 -4.69 16.48
CA PHE A 21 -6.09 -5.87 16.18
C PHE A 21 -5.29 -7.13 15.87
N GLY A 22 -3.99 -7.05 15.58
CA GLY A 22 -3.18 -8.21 15.20
C GLY A 22 -3.55 -8.81 13.83
N ILE A 23 -2.65 -8.70 12.85
CA ILE A 23 -2.80 -9.28 11.50
C ILE A 23 -2.14 -10.66 11.40
N VAL A 24 -2.90 -11.76 11.27
CA VAL A 24 -2.38 -13.15 11.28
C VAL A 24 -1.57 -13.44 10.02
N GLU A 25 -2.18 -13.11 8.90
CA GLU A 25 -1.68 -13.26 7.56
C GLU A 25 -2.39 -12.21 6.71
N GLY A 26 -1.74 -11.76 5.65
CA GLY A 26 -2.28 -10.74 4.78
C GLY A 26 -1.70 -10.88 3.39
N LEU A 27 -2.59 -10.91 2.40
CA LEU A 27 -2.24 -10.75 1.00
C LEU A 27 -2.56 -9.31 0.61
N MET A 28 -1.63 -8.66 -0.06
CA MET A 28 -1.80 -7.29 -0.56
C MET A 28 -1.68 -7.32 -2.08
N THR A 29 -2.62 -6.65 -2.75
CA THR A 29 -2.50 -6.33 -4.16
C THR A 29 -2.42 -4.81 -4.29
N THR A 30 -1.49 -4.32 -5.11
CA THR A 30 -1.44 -2.91 -5.50
C THR A 30 -1.87 -2.78 -6.95
N VAL A 31 -2.80 -1.86 -7.23
CA VAL A 31 -3.07 -1.39 -8.59
C VAL A 31 -2.15 -0.20 -8.81
N HIS A 32 -1.17 -0.35 -9.69
CA HIS A 32 -0.07 0.60 -9.85
C HIS A 32 -0.15 1.29 -11.20
N SER A 33 0.09 2.60 -11.21
CA SER A 33 0.19 3.41 -12.44
C SER A 33 1.43 3.04 -13.25
N ILE A 34 1.47 3.45 -14.52
CA ILE A 34 2.62 3.23 -15.39
C ILE A 34 3.84 4.00 -14.85
N THR A 35 5.00 3.34 -14.87
CA THR A 35 6.30 3.89 -14.49
C THR A 35 7.27 3.85 -15.67
N THR A 36 8.40 4.55 -15.54
CA THR A 36 9.42 4.68 -16.59
C THR A 36 10.04 3.35 -17.04
N THR A 37 9.96 2.30 -16.24
CA THR A 37 10.56 1.00 -16.59
C THR A 37 9.71 0.19 -17.58
N GLN A 38 8.41 0.50 -17.69
CA GLN A 38 7.48 -0.18 -18.57
C GLN A 38 7.55 0.35 -20.01
N LYS A 39 7.20 -0.49 -20.99
CA LYS A 39 7.38 -0.18 -22.42
C LYS A 39 6.11 0.37 -23.06
N THR A 40 6.26 1.27 -24.03
CA THR A 40 5.14 1.82 -24.82
C THR A 40 4.55 0.80 -25.79
N VAL A 41 5.40 -0.06 -26.35
CA VAL A 41 5.06 -1.17 -27.25
C VAL A 41 5.73 -2.44 -26.74
N ASP A 42 5.29 -3.61 -27.24
CA ASP A 42 5.90 -4.89 -26.88
C ASP A 42 7.39 -4.90 -27.22
N GLY A 43 8.23 -5.25 -26.24
CA GLY A 43 9.68 -5.24 -26.39
C GLY A 43 10.41 -6.12 -25.37
N PRO A 44 11.72 -6.37 -25.58
CA PRO A 44 12.49 -7.24 -24.69
C PRO A 44 12.55 -6.71 -23.26
N SER A 45 12.27 -7.60 -22.30
CA SER A 45 12.46 -7.35 -20.86
C SER A 45 13.01 -8.61 -20.21
N ALA A 46 14.33 -8.67 -20.02
CA ALA A 46 15.01 -9.90 -19.65
C ALA A 46 14.66 -10.44 -18.25
N LYS A 47 14.34 -9.53 -17.31
CA LYS A 47 14.06 -9.87 -15.90
C LYS A 47 12.58 -9.95 -15.56
N ASP A 48 11.72 -9.37 -16.40
CA ASP A 48 10.26 -9.40 -16.23
C ASP A 48 9.59 -9.41 -17.61
N TRP A 49 9.33 -10.61 -18.11
CA TRP A 49 8.77 -10.80 -19.45
C TRP A 49 7.37 -10.19 -19.58
N ARG A 50 6.61 -10.12 -18.48
CA ARG A 50 5.28 -9.48 -18.45
C ARG A 50 5.40 -7.97 -18.54
N GLY A 51 6.38 -7.39 -17.85
CA GLY A 51 6.72 -5.96 -17.95
C GLY A 51 7.22 -5.50 -19.33
N GLY A 52 7.57 -6.44 -20.23
CA GLY A 52 7.92 -6.15 -21.62
C GLY A 52 6.73 -5.88 -22.54
N ARG A 53 5.50 -6.10 -22.08
CA ARG A 53 4.28 -5.83 -22.87
C ARG A 53 3.95 -4.33 -22.90
N ALA A 54 3.22 -3.91 -23.93
CA ALA A 54 2.74 -2.54 -24.09
C ALA A 54 1.89 -2.10 -22.88
N ALA A 55 2.41 -1.17 -22.09
CA ALA A 55 1.88 -0.84 -20.75
C ALA A 55 0.46 -0.24 -20.79
N SER A 56 0.18 0.64 -21.74
CA SER A 56 -1.10 1.37 -21.82
C SER A 56 -2.28 0.53 -22.32
N PHE A 57 -2.04 -0.71 -22.76
CA PHE A 57 -3.05 -1.57 -23.38
C PHE A 57 -3.28 -2.88 -22.61
N ASN A 58 -2.60 -3.09 -21.48
CA ASN A 58 -2.63 -4.36 -20.76
C ASN A 58 -2.76 -4.16 -19.24
N ILE A 59 -3.38 -5.14 -18.58
CA ILE A 59 -3.21 -5.36 -17.15
C ILE A 59 -2.00 -6.28 -16.97
N ILE A 60 -0.94 -5.79 -16.31
CA ILE A 60 0.34 -6.50 -16.20
C ILE A 60 0.57 -6.92 -14.74
N PRO A 61 0.47 -8.22 -14.42
CA PRO A 61 0.80 -8.71 -13.08
C PRO A 61 2.31 -8.61 -12.83
N SER A 62 2.70 -8.05 -11.69
CA SER A 62 4.10 -7.93 -11.26
C SER A 62 4.28 -8.31 -9.78
N SER A 63 5.48 -8.76 -9.42
CA SER A 63 5.83 -9.12 -8.04
C SER A 63 6.35 -7.89 -7.28
N THR A 64 5.94 -7.73 -6.02
CA THR A 64 6.44 -6.67 -5.13
C THR A 64 6.76 -7.20 -3.74
N GLY A 65 7.80 -6.65 -3.11
CA GLY A 65 8.25 -7.01 -1.76
C GLY A 65 7.53 -6.27 -0.62
N ALA A 66 6.46 -5.53 -0.92
CA ALA A 66 5.84 -4.58 0.00
C ALA A 66 5.03 -5.22 1.16
N ALA A 67 4.69 -6.52 1.10
CA ALA A 67 3.80 -7.15 2.08
C ALA A 67 4.55 -8.06 3.07
N LYS A 68 4.54 -7.72 4.37
CA LYS A 68 4.87 -8.61 5.51
C LYS A 68 4.16 -8.18 6.81
N ALA A 69 3.34 -9.05 7.43
CA ALA A 69 2.85 -8.95 8.82
C ALA A 69 2.24 -10.29 9.33
N VAL A 70 2.41 -10.64 10.63
CA VAL A 70 1.94 -11.89 11.30
C VAL A 70 1.52 -11.65 12.78
N GLY A 71 0.39 -12.21 13.26
CA GLY A 71 -0.13 -12.20 14.67
C GLY A 71 -1.68 -12.04 14.82
N LYS A 72 -2.37 -12.62 15.82
CA LYS A 72 -3.84 -12.94 15.80
C LYS A 72 -4.74 -12.09 16.75
N LYS A 73 -5.94 -11.64 16.29
CA LYS A 73 -7.16 -11.26 17.07
C LYS A 73 -8.34 -10.86 16.12
N GLU A 74 -9.58 -10.80 16.62
CA GLU A 74 -10.82 -10.48 15.87
C GLU A 74 -11.17 -8.97 15.95
N ALA A 75 -11.65 -8.37 14.86
CA ALA A 75 -12.04 -6.95 14.78
C ALA A 75 -13.16 -6.71 13.74
N THR A 76 -14.05 -5.76 14.00
CA THR A 76 -15.12 -5.33 13.08
C THR A 76 -14.66 -4.19 12.16
N TYR A 77 -15.37 -3.98 11.03
CA TYR A 77 -15.03 -2.92 10.06
C TYR A 77 -15.11 -1.52 10.66
N ASP A 78 -16.10 -1.26 11.52
CA ASP A 78 -16.28 0.04 12.17
C ASP A 78 -15.17 0.33 13.18
N GLU A 79 -14.71 -0.68 13.91
CA GLU A 79 -13.55 -0.57 14.80
C GLU A 79 -12.26 -0.27 14.02
N ILE A 80 -12.08 -0.90 12.85
CA ILE A 80 -10.92 -0.64 11.98
C ILE A 80 -10.95 0.80 11.45
N LYS A 81 -12.10 1.28 10.97
CA LYS A 81 -12.24 2.68 10.52
C LYS A 81 -11.93 3.67 11.63
N ALA A 82 -12.48 3.45 12.83
CA ALA A 82 -12.24 4.30 13.98
C ALA A 82 -10.75 4.35 14.35
N ALA A 83 -10.10 3.19 14.37
CA ALA A 83 -8.66 3.06 14.61
C ALA A 83 -7.80 3.83 13.60
N ILE A 84 -8.12 3.70 12.31
CA ILE A 84 -7.40 4.39 11.24
C ILE A 84 -7.62 5.91 11.33
N LYS A 85 -8.86 6.34 11.60
CA LYS A 85 -9.21 7.75 11.74
C LYS A 85 -8.51 8.41 12.93
N GLU A 86 -8.40 7.71 14.05
CA GLU A 86 -7.69 8.20 15.23
C GLU A 86 -6.19 8.40 14.96
N GLU A 87 -5.53 7.44 14.31
CA GLU A 87 -4.10 7.55 13.99
C GLU A 87 -3.81 8.54 12.85
N TYR A 88 -4.77 8.72 11.93
CA TYR A 88 -4.74 9.77 10.90
C TYR A 88 -4.64 11.17 11.52
N GLU A 89 -5.44 11.45 12.55
CA GLU A 89 -5.41 12.74 13.26
C GLU A 89 -4.25 12.81 14.26
N GLY A 90 -3.77 11.65 14.71
CA GLY A 90 -2.71 11.48 15.69
C GLY A 90 -1.31 11.34 15.09
N LYS A 91 -0.69 10.17 15.31
CA LYS A 91 0.75 9.96 15.08
C LYS A 91 1.16 9.93 13.61
N LEU A 92 0.20 9.67 12.72
CA LEU A 92 0.43 9.58 11.27
C LEU A 92 -0.11 10.79 10.51
N LYS A 93 -0.35 11.90 11.21
CA LYS A 93 -0.79 13.15 10.59
C LYS A 93 0.20 13.59 9.52
N GLY A 94 -0.30 13.77 8.30
CA GLY A 94 0.50 14.13 7.13
C GLY A 94 1.30 13.00 6.50
N ILE A 95 1.08 11.74 6.93
CA ILE A 95 1.65 10.51 6.33
C ILE A 95 0.53 9.52 5.95
N LEU A 96 -0.54 9.49 6.73
CA LEU A 96 -1.75 8.71 6.45
C LEU A 96 -2.88 9.67 6.06
N GLY A 97 -3.71 9.27 5.10
CA GLY A 97 -4.94 9.97 4.73
C GLY A 97 -6.16 9.10 4.99
N TYR A 98 -7.31 9.74 5.26
CA TYR A 98 -8.61 9.10 5.40
C TYR A 98 -9.67 9.93 4.66
N THR A 99 -10.60 9.27 3.96
CA THR A 99 -11.74 9.91 3.29
C THR A 99 -12.92 8.93 3.25
N GLU A 100 -14.13 9.47 3.31
CA GLU A 100 -15.40 8.75 3.10
C GLU A 100 -16.11 9.22 1.82
N ASP A 101 -15.47 10.11 1.06
CA ASP A 101 -15.98 10.63 -0.20
C ASP A 101 -15.83 9.58 -1.30
N VAL A 102 -16.70 9.66 -2.31
CA VAL A 102 -16.61 8.80 -3.49
C VAL A 102 -15.52 9.35 -4.42
N VAL A 103 -14.28 8.97 -4.13
CA VAL A 103 -13.07 9.43 -4.82
C VAL A 103 -12.61 8.46 -5.92
N VAL A 104 -11.90 9.01 -6.91
CA VAL A 104 -11.21 8.28 -7.98
C VAL A 104 -9.71 8.63 -8.00
N SER A 105 -8.93 7.91 -8.81
CA SER A 105 -7.47 8.05 -8.81
C SER A 105 -6.96 9.47 -9.11
N THR A 106 -7.70 10.25 -9.92
CA THR A 106 -7.31 11.62 -10.29
C THR A 106 -7.44 12.61 -9.13
N ASP A 107 -8.30 12.33 -8.15
CA ASP A 107 -8.52 13.23 -7.02
C ASP A 107 -7.29 13.29 -6.09
N PHE A 108 -6.39 12.32 -6.20
CA PHE A 108 -5.15 12.23 -5.44
C PHE A 108 -3.93 12.79 -6.18
N VAL A 109 -4.10 13.34 -7.39
CA VAL A 109 -2.99 13.97 -8.12
C VAL A 109 -2.59 15.27 -7.42
N GLY A 110 -1.35 15.33 -6.94
CA GLY A 110 -0.83 16.48 -6.19
C GLY A 110 -1.08 16.41 -4.68
N ASP A 111 -1.62 15.29 -4.18
CA ASP A 111 -1.66 15.02 -2.75
C ASP A 111 -0.23 14.84 -2.21
N ASN A 112 0.06 15.49 -1.08
CA ASN A 112 1.39 15.52 -0.45
C ASN A 112 1.45 14.74 0.88
N ARG A 113 0.38 14.01 1.22
CA ARG A 113 0.34 13.13 2.38
C ARG A 113 1.16 11.85 2.15
#